data_AF-W1XKM7-F1
#
_entry.id   AF-W1XKM7-F1
#
_cell.length_a   1.000
_cell.length_b   1.000
_cell.length_c   1.000
_cell.angle_alpha   90.00
_cell.angle_beta   90.00
_cell.angle_gamma   90.00
#
_symmetry.space_group_name_H-M   'P 1'
#
loop_
_entity.id
_entity.type
_entity.pdbx_description
1 polymer ?
#
loop_
_entity_poly.entity_id
_entity_poly.type
_entity_poly.pdbx_seq_one_letter_code
_entity_poly.pdbx_strand_id
1 'polypeptide(L)' 'RTMPASVVLPADLPPVQLLGARDEVLRAIEKGFPDVGLHVRGNTVTVTGEASRVDTVVLLLSELIDVARAGTA' A
#
# COMPACT_ATOMS: atom_id res chain seq x y z
N ARG A 1 7.25 -4.00 -19.59
CA ARG A 1 6.24 -2.92 -19.67
C ARG A 1 5.76 -2.67 -18.25
N THR A 2 5.76 -1.43 -17.76
CA THR A 2 5.23 -1.13 -16.44
C THR A 2 3.71 -1.19 -16.45
N MET A 3 3.12 -1.75 -15.39
CA MET A 3 1.67 -1.86 -15.21
C MET A 3 1.25 -1.07 -13.97
N PRO A 4 0.21 -0.23 -14.06
CA PRO A 4 -0.38 0.40 -12.90
C PRO A 4 -1.48 -0.48 -12.28
N ALA A 5 -1.56 -0.48 -10.96
CA ALA A 5 -2.70 -0.96 -10.18
C ALA A 5 -3.06 0.06 -9.10
N SER A 6 -4.29 0.01 -8.59
CA SER A 6 -4.76 0.89 -7.52
C SER A 6 -5.42 0.08 -6.42
N VAL A 7 -5.07 0.40 -5.17
CA VAL A 7 -5.70 -0.09 -3.95
C VAL A 7 -6.41 1.07 -3.28
N VAL A 8 -7.69 0.89 -2.94
CA VAL A 8 -8.48 1.91 -2.25
C VAL A 8 -8.63 1.47 -0.80
N LEU A 9 -8.16 2.31 0.13
CA LEU A 9 -8.36 2.09 1.56
C LEU A 9 -9.85 2.23 1.89
N PRO A 10 -10.40 1.35 2.74
CA PRO A 10 -11.75 1.49 3.28
C PRO A 10 -11.99 2.86 3.92
N ALA A 11 -13.22 3.36 3.86
CA ALA A 11 -13.56 4.69 4.37
C ALA A 11 -13.38 4.83 5.89
N ASP A 12 -13.46 3.71 6.61
CA ASP A 12 -13.24 3.58 8.05
C ASP A 12 -11.77 3.40 8.43
N LEU A 13 -10.85 3.31 7.45
CA LEU A 13 -9.42 3.18 7.70
C LEU A 13 -8.67 4.43 7.22
N PRO A 14 -8.35 5.38 8.14
CA PRO A 14 -7.50 6.52 7.83
C PRO A 14 -6.12 6.07 7.34
N PRO A 15 -5.55 6.66 6.28
CA PRO A 15 -4.23 6.28 5.77
C PRO A 15 -3.12 6.27 6.82
N VAL A 16 -3.16 7.18 7.79
CA VAL A 16 -2.16 7.23 8.88
C VAL A 16 -2.17 5.97 9.77
N GLN A 17 -3.30 5.29 9.91
CA GLN A 17 -3.37 4.04 10.66
C GLN A 17 -2.71 2.88 9.91
N LEU A 18 -2.72 2.92 8.58
CA LEU A 18 -2.04 1.93 7.74
C LEU A 18 -0.56 2.27 7.53
N LEU A 19 -0.26 3.52 7.23
CA LEU A 19 1.07 3.97 6.79
C LEU A 19 2.00 4.37 7.95
N GLY A 20 1.42 4.63 9.13
CA GLY A 20 2.11 5.11 10.32
C GLY A 20 2.30 6.64 10.34
N ALA A 21 2.67 7.19 11.50
CA ALA A 21 2.73 8.65 11.74
C ALA A 21 3.76 9.41 10.87
N ARG A 22 4.67 8.69 10.21
CA ARG A 22 5.72 9.23 9.34
C ARG A 22 5.86 8.44 8.04
N ASP A 23 4.77 7.81 7.62
CA ASP A 23 4.74 6.91 6.47
C ASP A 23 5.79 5.78 6.59
N GLU A 24 6.05 5.31 7.81
CA GLU A 24 7.11 4.34 8.09
C GLU A 24 6.86 3.00 7.40
N VAL A 25 5.59 2.60 7.29
CA VAL A 25 5.18 1.39 6.56
C VAL A 25 5.36 1.60 5.06
N LEU A 26 4.97 2.76 4.53
CA LEU A 26 5.21 3.10 3.12
C LEU A 26 6.70 3.01 2.78
N ARG A 27 7.56 3.65 3.59
CA ARG A 27 9.03 3.62 3.42
C ARG A 27 9.59 2.20 3.51
N ALA A 28 9.03 1.36 4.37
CA ALA A 28 9.44 -0.04 4.49
C ALA A 28 9.10 -0.83 3.22
N ILE A 29 7.92 -0.62 2.65
CA ILE A 29 7.50 -1.26 1.39
C ILE A 29 8.38 -0.76 0.24
N GLU A 30 8.58 0.56 0.11
CA GLU A 30 9.46 1.15 -0.92
C GLU A 30 10.89 0.59 -0.85
N LYS A 31 11.41 0.39 0.37
CA LYS A 31 12.73 -0.22 0.58
C LYS A 31 12.76 -1.70 0.19
N GLY A 32 11.68 -2.44 0.43
CA GLY A 32 11.56 -3.86 0.08
C GLY A 32 11.35 -4.12 -1.42
N PHE A 33 10.76 -3.14 -2.11
CA PHE A 33 10.41 -3.21 -3.54
C PHE A 33 10.95 -1.97 -4.29
N PRO A 34 12.28 -1.80 -4.40
CA PRO A 34 12.88 -0.59 -4.96
C PRO A 34 12.59 -0.40 -6.46
N ASP A 35 12.12 -1.45 -7.14
CA ASP A 35 11.69 -1.46 -8.54
C ASP A 35 10.18 -1.16 -8.71
N VAL A 36 9.46 -0.88 -7.62
CA VAL A 36 8.03 -0.55 -7.62
C VAL A 36 7.81 0.90 -7.19
N GLY A 37 7.10 1.67 -8.02
CA GLY A 37 6.65 3.02 -7.68
C GLY A 37 5.36 2.97 -6.88
N LEU A 38 5.34 3.62 -5.72
CA LEU A 38 4.17 3.81 -4.87
C LEU A 38 3.78 5.29 -4.81
N HIS A 39 2.48 5.56 -4.93
CA HIS A 39 1.96 6.92 -4.80
C HIS A 39 0.65 6.91 -4.01
N VAL A 40 0.61 7.68 -2.92
CA VAL A 40 -0.57 7.80 -2.06
C VAL A 40 -1.25 9.13 -2.32
N ARG A 41 -2.55 9.10 -2.61
CA ARG A 41 -3.40 10.29 -2.79
C ARG A 41 -4.75 10.06 -2.13
N GLY A 42 -4.99 10.73 -1.01
CA GLY A 42 -6.18 10.49 -0.18
C GLY A 42 -6.21 9.03 0.29
N ASN A 43 -7.30 8.32 -0.02
CA ASN A 43 -7.46 6.89 0.29
C ASN A 43 -7.04 5.97 -0.86
N THR A 44 -6.34 6.46 -1.89
CA THR A 44 -5.89 5.60 -3.00
C THR A 44 -4.39 5.47 -3.00
N VAL A 45 -3.91 4.22 -3.06
CA VAL A 45 -2.52 3.87 -3.30
C VAL A 45 -2.39 3.36 -4.72
N THR A 46 -1.57 4.01 -5.53
CA THR A 46 -1.23 3.56 -6.88
C THR A 46 0.12 2.85 -6.83
N VAL A 47 0.17 1.67 -7.44
CA VAL A 47 1.34 0.80 -7.54
C VAL A 47 1.73 0.70 -9.02
N THR A 48 3.00 0.91 -9.35
CA THR A 48 3.50 0.84 -10.73
C THR A 48 4.80 0.04 -10.80
N GLY A 49 4.92 -0.89 -11.75
CA GLY A 49 6.10 -1.73 -11.84
C GLY A 49 5.95 -2.87 -12.83
N GLU A 50 6.85 -3.86 -12.75
CA GLU A 50 6.66 -5.15 -13.41
C GLU A 50 5.40 -5.85 -12.85
N ALA A 51 4.66 -6.59 -13.68
CA ALA A 51 3.35 -7.14 -13.31
C ALA A 51 3.39 -8.01 -12.05
N SER A 52 4.32 -8.98 -11.97
CA SER A 52 4.44 -9.85 -10.80
C SER A 52 4.82 -9.10 -9.52
N ARG A 53 5.62 -8.03 -9.65
CA ARG A 53 5.96 -7.13 -8.55
C ARG A 53 4.75 -6.34 -8.08
N VAL A 54 3.98 -5.78 -9.00
CA VAL A 54 2.74 -5.04 -8.70
C VAL A 54 1.75 -5.95 -7.98
N ASP A 55 1.54 -7.16 -8.48
CA ASP A 55 0.63 -8.14 -7.85
C ASP A 55 1.04 -8.47 -6.41
N THR A 56 2.34 -8.68 -6.19
CA THR A 56 2.90 -8.95 -4.85
C THR A 56 2.64 -7.78 -3.89
N VAL A 57 2.87 -6.55 -4.34
CA VAL A 57 2.69 -5.35 -3.50
C VAL A 57 1.21 -5.06 -3.26
N VAL A 58 0.34 -5.29 -4.24
CA VAL A 58 -1.12 -5.17 -4.08
C VAL A 58 -1.65 -6.16 -3.05
N LEU A 59 -1.18 -7.41 -3.08
CA LEU A 59 -1.52 -8.41 -2.07
C LEU A 59 -1.05 -7.97 -0.68
N LEU A 60 0.22 -7.56 -0.55
CA LEU A 60 0.75 -7.05 0.72
C LEU A 60 -0.07 -5.88 1.29
N LEU A 61 -0.43 -4.90 0.45
CA LEU A 61 -1.26 -3.77 0.88
C LEU A 61 -2.64 -4.22 1.35
N SER A 62 -3.23 -5.21 0.70
CA SER A 62 -4.53 -5.77 1.09
C SER A 62 -4.46 -6.44 2.46
N GLU A 63 -3.43 -7.26 2.71
CA GLU A 63 -3.20 -7.89 4.02
C GLU A 63 -2.94 -6.85 5.12
N LEU A 64 -2.17 -5.80 4.83
CA LEU A 64 -1.92 -4.73 5.81
C LEU A 64 -3.20 -3.96 6.16
N ILE A 65 -4.10 -3.76 5.18
CA ILE A 65 -5.43 -3.16 5.43
C ILE A 65 -6.23 -4.05 6.38
N ASP A 66 -6.26 -5.35 6.15
CA ASP A 66 -7.00 -6.30 7.00
C ASP A 66 -6.44 -6.34 8.43
N VAL A 67 -5.11 -6.37 8.58
CA VAL A 67 -4.44 -6.31 9.89
C VAL A 67 -4.74 -5.00 10.61
N ALA A 68 -4.66 -3.85 9.93
CA ALA A 68 -4.91 -2.55 10.53
C ALA A 68 -6.36 -2.40 11.02
N ARG A 69 -7.33 -2.97 10.27
CA ARG A 69 -8.75 -2.99 10.66
C ARG A 69 -9.05 -3.97 11.80
N ALA A 70 -8.32 -5.08 11.88
CA ALA A 70 -8.46 -6.03 12.99
C ALA A 70 -7.88 -5.49 14.31
N GLY A 71 -6.78 -4.72 14.24
CA GLY A 71 -6.13 -4.12 15.40
C GLY A 71 -6.83 -2.90 16.00
N THR A 72 -7.92 -2.42 15.38
CA THR A 72 -8.72 -1.27 15.83
C THR A 72 -10.00 -1.66 16.58
N ALA A 73 -10.17 -2.94 16.93
CA ALA A 73 -11.28 -3.45 17.74
C ALA A 73 -11.13 -3.18 19.25
#